data_AF-A0A7C1BES8-F1
#
_entry.id   AF-A0A7C1BES8-F1
#
_cell.length_a   1.000
_cell.length_b   1.000
_cell.length_c   1.000
_cell.angle_alpha   90.00
_cell.angle_beta   90.00
_cell.angle_gamma   90.00
#
_symmetry.space_group_name_H-M   'P 1'
#
loop_
_entity.id
_entity.type
_entity.pdbx_description
1 polymer ?
#
loop_
_entity_poly.entity_id
_entity_poly.type
_entity_poly.pdbx_seq_one_letter_code
_entity_poly.pdbx_strand_id
1 'polypeptide(L)'
;MKYRKRFYRSWCVKEDGLDFYEVKYRESDLLIKTKGNHRSLVRDLLVKLHEDIRSYMALDKRFLNSLEPYESDLPKSRIVSLMFNASKKMGVGPMASVA
;
A
#
# COMPACT_ATOMS: atom_id res chain seq x y z
N MET A 1 -4.30 -10.35 19.05
CA MET A 1 -3.00 -9.70 18.75
C MET A 1 -2.76 -8.61 19.79
N LYS A 2 -1.67 -8.64 20.56
CA LYS A 2 -1.38 -7.63 21.61
C LYS A 2 -0.96 -6.31 20.95
N TYR A 3 -1.62 -5.21 21.30
CA TYR A 3 -1.22 -3.86 20.87
C TYR A 3 0.21 -3.58 21.36
N ARG A 4 1.11 -3.27 20.42
CA ARG A 4 2.50 -2.90 20.71
C ARG A 4 2.68 -1.42 20.38
N LYS A 5 2.99 -0.60 21.38
CA LYS A 5 3.17 0.85 21.23
C LYS A 5 4.30 1.10 20.22
N ARG A 6 4.00 1.85 19.14
CA ARG A 6 4.96 2.11 18.05
C ARG A 6 5.85 3.31 18.41
N PHE A 7 6.99 3.02 19.03
CA PHE A 7 7.93 4.02 19.56
C PHE A 7 8.45 5.02 18.51
N TYR A 8 8.64 4.59 17.26
CA TYR A 8 9.09 5.48 16.18
C TYR A 8 8.09 6.61 15.88
N ARG A 9 6.79 6.39 16.11
CA ARG A 9 5.75 7.42 15.89
C ARG A 9 5.87 8.59 16.87
N SER A 10 6.30 8.30 18.10
CA SER A 10 6.54 9.32 19.12
C SER A 10 7.91 10.00 18.99
N TRP A 11 8.87 9.41 18.28
CA TRP A 11 10.21 9.98 18.13
C TRP A 11 10.32 10.99 16.99
N CYS A 12 9.43 10.91 16.00
CA CYS A 12 9.38 11.88 14.90
C CYS A 12 8.78 13.25 15.31
N VAL A 13 8.52 13.53 16.59
CA VAL A 13 7.70 14.69 17.00
C VAL A 13 8.47 16.01 16.87
N LYS A 14 7.97 16.83 15.94
CA LYS A 14 8.17 18.29 15.72
C LYS A 14 9.48 18.71 15.06
N GLU A 15 9.50 18.61 13.72
CA GLU A 15 10.13 19.67 12.92
C GLU A 15 9.08 20.75 12.70
N ASP A 16 9.45 22.02 12.86
CA ASP A 16 8.53 23.15 12.72
C ASP A 16 7.87 23.18 11.33
N GLY A 17 6.55 23.35 11.31
CA GLY A 17 5.78 23.53 10.07
C GLY A 17 5.32 22.24 9.36
N LEU A 18 5.45 21.07 9.99
CA LEU A 18 4.96 19.80 9.43
C LEU A 18 3.85 19.18 10.28
N ASP A 19 2.75 18.82 9.62
CA ASP A 19 1.62 18.09 10.21
C ASP A 19 1.92 16.60 10.23
N PHE A 20 1.56 15.96 11.34
CA PHE A 20 1.70 14.53 11.56
C PHE A 20 0.33 13.89 11.69
N TYR A 21 0.07 12.87 10.88
CA TYR A 21 -1.20 12.16 10.94
C TYR A 21 -1.11 10.71 10.47
N GLU A 22 -2.03 9.89 10.98
CA GLU A 22 -2.21 8.51 10.56
C GLU A 22 -3.37 8.41 9.55
N VAL A 23 -3.21 7.57 8.53
CA VAL A 23 -4.27 7.19 7.60
C VAL A 23 -4.35 5.66 7.57
N LYS A 24 -5.48 5.12 7.99
CA LYS A 24 -5.71 3.67 8.08
C LYS A 24 -6.90 3.25 7.25
N TYR A 25 -6.75 2.18 6.49
CA TYR A 25 -7.83 1.52 5.79
C TYR A 25 -7.54 0.02 5.67
N ARG A 26 -8.43 -0.81 6.21
CA ARG A 26 -8.25 -2.27 6.29
C ARG A 26 -6.89 -2.61 6.92
N GLU A 27 -6.04 -3.35 6.22
CA GLU A 27 -4.70 -3.75 6.67
C GLU A 27 -3.65 -2.64 6.53
N SER A 28 -3.90 -1.62 5.70
CA SER A 28 -2.97 -0.52 5.46
C SER A 28 -2.99 0.50 6.59
N ASP A 29 -1.81 0.83 7.12
CA ASP A 29 -1.63 1.77 8.24
C ASP A 29 -0.44 2.70 7.99
N LEU A 30 -0.74 3.87 7.41
CA LEU A 30 0.23 4.88 7.02
C LEU A 30 0.45 5.89 8.14
N LEU A 31 1.70 6.23 8.41
CA LEU A 31 2.09 7.42 9.18
C LEU A 31 2.69 8.44 8.21
N ILE A 32 2.10 9.64 8.16
CA ILE A 32 2.45 10.66 7.17
C ILE A 32 2.89 11.94 7.87
N LYS A 33 3.92 12.57 7.29
CA LYS A 33 4.47 13.86 7.69
C LYS A 33 4.53 14.77 6.46
N THR A 34 3.74 15.85 6.44
CA THR A 34 3.63 16.77 5.29
C THR A 34 3.42 18.20 5.72
N LYS A 35 3.66 19.17 4.82
CA LYS A 35 3.17 20.55 5.00
C LYS A 35 1.67 20.56 4.74
N GLY A 36 0.88 20.85 5.78
CA GLY A 36 -0.57 20.77 5.73
C GLY A 36 -1.10 19.34 5.96
N ASN A 37 -2.35 19.26 6.41
CA ASN A 37 -3.04 18.02 6.70
C ASN A 37 -3.91 17.58 5.51
N HIS A 38 -3.45 16.53 4.81
CA HIS A 38 -4.14 15.96 3.65
C HIS A 38 -4.84 14.63 3.95
N ARG A 39 -5.22 14.41 5.23
CA ARG A 39 -5.75 13.11 5.70
C ARG A 39 -6.92 12.60 4.87
N SER A 40 -7.87 13.47 4.50
CA SER A 40 -9.04 13.06 3.70
C SER A 40 -8.62 12.61 2.30
N LEU A 41 -7.85 13.42 1.58
CA LEU A 41 -7.36 13.10 0.25
C LEU A 41 -6.59 11.78 0.22
N VAL A 42 -5.68 11.60 1.18
CA VAL A 42 -4.89 10.36 1.25
C VAL A 42 -5.77 9.17 1.58
N ARG A 43 -6.79 9.33 2.45
CA ARG A 43 -7.73 8.25 2.75
C ARG A 43 -8.49 7.82 1.51
N ASP A 44 -9.00 8.77 0.72
CA ASP A 44 -9.78 8.46 -0.49
C ASP A 44 -8.92 7.73 -1.53
N LEU A 45 -7.68 8.17 -1.72
CA LEU A 45 -6.72 7.48 -2.58
C LEU A 45 -6.38 6.07 -2.07
N LEU A 46 -6.16 5.92 -0.75
CA LEU A 46 -5.85 4.62 -0.15
C LEU A 46 -6.99 3.63 -0.34
N VAL A 47 -8.25 4.06 -0.15
CA VAL A 47 -9.44 3.25 -0.40
C VAL A 47 -9.48 2.80 -1.86
N LYS A 48 -9.31 3.73 -2.80
CA LYS A 48 -9.34 3.42 -4.23
C LYS A 48 -8.28 2.40 -4.63
N LEU A 49 -7.03 2.60 -4.20
CA LEU A 49 -5.93 1.69 -4.51
C LEU A 49 -6.15 0.30 -3.90
N HIS A 50 -6.69 0.24 -2.68
CA HIS A 50 -7.01 -1.03 -2.04
C HIS A 50 -8.10 -1.80 -2.81
N GLU A 51 -9.17 -1.13 -3.24
CA GLU A 51 -10.23 -1.78 -4.02
C GLU A 51 -9.77 -2.18 -5.42
N ASP A 52 -8.87 -1.42 -6.07
CA ASP A 52 -8.23 -1.80 -7.33
C ASP A 52 -7.45 -3.12 -7.19
N ILE A 53 -6.65 -3.25 -6.13
CA ILE A 53 -5.90 -4.48 -5.82
C ILE A 53 -6.84 -5.63 -5.52
N ARG A 54 -7.84 -5.41 -4.66
CA ARG A 54 -8.82 -6.43 -4.27
C ARG A 54 -9.64 -6.93 -5.45
N SER A 55 -10.03 -6.04 -6.36
CA SER A 55 -10.74 -6.40 -7.59
C SER A 55 -9.89 -7.31 -8.47
N TYR A 56 -8.59 -7.01 -8.60
CA TYR A 56 -7.70 -7.88 -9.37
C TYR A 56 -7.47 -9.23 -8.71
N MET A 57 -7.33 -9.28 -7.38
CA MET A 57 -7.26 -10.54 -6.61
C MET A 57 -8.54 -11.40 -6.75
N ALA A 58 -9.69 -10.77 -7.01
CA ALA A 58 -10.93 -11.49 -7.26
C ALA A 58 -10.90 -12.19 -8.63
N LEU A 59 -10.29 -11.56 -9.63
CA LEU A 59 -10.17 -12.07 -11.00
C LEU A 59 -9.03 -13.10 -11.15
N ASP A 60 -7.89 -12.89 -10.48
CA ASP A 60 -6.72 -13.77 -10.56
C ASP A 60 -6.22 -14.17 -9.18
N LYS A 61 -6.53 -15.40 -8.76
CA LYS A 61 -6.10 -15.93 -7.46
C LYS A 61 -4.58 -16.12 -7.36
N ARG A 62 -3.85 -16.19 -8.48
CA ARG A 62 -2.39 -16.30 -8.48
C ARG A 62 -1.74 -15.01 -8.00
N PHE A 63 -2.41 -13.87 -8.17
CA PHE A 63 -1.86 -12.56 -7.79
C PHE A 63 -1.49 -12.48 -6.32
N LEU A 64 -2.31 -13.09 -5.46
CA LEU A 64 -2.08 -13.12 -4.01
C LEU A 64 -1.02 -14.15 -3.60
N ASN A 65 -1.01 -15.31 -4.25
CA ASN A 65 -0.30 -16.50 -3.76
C ASN A 65 1.01 -16.79 -4.48
N SER A 66 1.25 -16.18 -5.64
CA SER A 66 2.48 -16.41 -6.39
C SER A 66 3.67 -15.92 -5.57
N LEU A 67 4.70 -16.76 -5.49
CA LEU A 67 5.99 -16.40 -4.90
C LEU A 67 7.01 -16.00 -5.98
N GLU A 68 6.66 -16.20 -7.24
CA GLU A 68 7.48 -15.91 -8.41
C GLU A 68 6.74 -14.96 -9.36
N PRO A 69 7.47 -14.27 -10.27
CA PRO A 69 6.84 -13.48 -11.30
C PRO A 69 6.01 -14.36 -12.22
N TYR A 70 4.89 -13.85 -12.67
CA TYR A 70 4.06 -14.53 -13.66
C TYR A 70 3.40 -13.49 -14.57
N GLU A 71 2.95 -13.94 -15.74
CA GLU A 71 2.26 -13.09 -16.70
C GLU A 71 0.74 -13.32 -16.61
N SER A 72 -0.03 -12.27 -16.85
CA SER A 72 -1.49 -12.33 -16.85
C SER A 72 -2.02 -11.45 -17.97
N ASP A 73 -2.99 -11.94 -18.74
CA ASP A 73 -3.61 -11.16 -19.83
C ASP A 73 -4.81 -10.33 -19.35
N LEU A 74 -5.15 -10.44 -18.06
CA LEU A 74 -6.27 -9.70 -17.49
C LEU A 74 -5.98 -8.19 -17.47
N PRO A 75 -7.00 -7.34 -17.64
CA PRO A 75 -6.87 -5.90 -17.46
C PRO A 75 -6.33 -5.55 -16.07
N LYS A 76 -5.35 -4.65 -16.02
CA LYS A 76 -4.67 -4.24 -14.77
C LYS A 76 -4.89 -2.76 -14.53
N SER A 77 -5.26 -2.40 -13.31
CA SER A 77 -5.17 -1.02 -12.85
C SER A 77 -3.70 -0.57 -12.80
N ARG A 78 -3.48 0.74 -12.68
CA ARG A 78 -2.12 1.28 -12.64
C ARG A 78 -1.27 0.68 -11.52
N ILE A 79 -1.84 0.54 -10.31
CA ILE A 79 -1.11 -0.02 -9.15
C ILE A 79 -0.76 -1.50 -9.36
N VAL A 80 -1.69 -2.29 -9.90
CA VAL A 80 -1.44 -3.70 -10.22
C VAL A 80 -0.34 -3.84 -11.27
N SER A 81 -0.37 -3.03 -12.33
CA SER A 81 0.69 -3.02 -13.35
C SER A 81 2.07 -2.68 -12.78
N LEU A 82 2.14 -1.73 -11.84
CA LEU A 82 3.40 -1.42 -11.14
C LEU A 82 3.90 -2.62 -10.33
N MET A 83 3.01 -3.34 -9.66
CA MET A 83 3.36 -4.54 -8.88
C MET A 83 3.89 -5.68 -9.76
N PHE A 84 3.25 -5.96 -10.90
CA PHE A 84 3.78 -6.93 -11.88
C PHE A 84 5.17 -6.52 -12.40
N ASN A 85 5.35 -5.24 -12.74
CA ASN A 85 6.62 -4.75 -13.25
C ASN A 85 7.74 -4.85 -12.20
N ALA A 86 7.45 -4.56 -10.94
CA ALA A 86 8.41 -4.72 -9.85
C ALA A 86 8.74 -6.20 -9.61
N SER A 87 7.71 -7.05 -9.57
CA SER A 87 7.83 -8.51 -9.47
C SER A 87 8.76 -9.08 -10.54
N LYS A 88 8.52 -8.76 -11.81
CA LYS A 88 9.34 -9.22 -12.94
C LYS A 88 10.80 -8.79 -12.83
N LYS A 89 11.07 -7.59 -12.33
CA LYS A 89 12.44 -7.08 -12.13
C LYS A 89 13.17 -7.79 -10.98
N MET A 90 12.44 -8.17 -9.93
CA MET A 90 13.03 -8.67 -8.69
C MET A 90 12.95 -10.18 -8.53
N GLY A 91 12.25 -10.90 -9.42
CA GLY A 91 12.16 -12.36 -9.35
C GLY A 91 11.25 -12.85 -8.21
N VAL A 92 10.28 -12.05 -7.76
CA VAL A 92 9.35 -12.37 -6.66
C VAL A 92 7.90 -12.24 -7.12
N GLY A 93 6.95 -12.74 -6.34
CA GLY A 93 5.52 -12.54 -6.59
C GLY A 93 5.07 -11.07 -6.54
N PRO A 94 4.04 -10.66 -7.29
CA PRO A 94 3.54 -9.27 -7.31
C PRO A 94 3.16 -8.70 -5.95
N MET A 95 2.60 -9.51 -5.06
CA MET A 95 2.16 -9.03 -3.74
C MET A 95 3.35 -8.65 -2.83
N ALA A 96 4.57 -9.12 -3.13
CA ALA A 96 5.76 -8.76 -2.37
C ALA A 96 6.14 -7.27 -2.50
N SER A 97 5.64 -6.56 -3.52
CA SER A 97 5.93 -5.15 -3.77
C SER A 97 4.78 -4.20 -3.38
N VAL A 98 3.83 -4.64 -2.55
CA VAL A 98 2.60 -3.89 -2.28
C VAL A 98 2.79 -2.68 -1.34
N ALA A 99 3.76 -2.75 -0.43
CA ALA A 99 3.95 -1.81 0.69
C ALA A 99 5.23 -0.97 0.55
#